data_AF-A0A443RX87-F1
#
_entry.id   AF-A0A443RX87-F1
#
_cell.length_a   1.000
_cell.length_b   1.000
_cell.length_c   1.000
_cell.angle_alpha   90.00
_cell.angle_beta   90.00
_cell.angle_gamma   90.00
#
_symmetry.space_group_name_H-M   'P 1'
#
loop_
_entity.id
_entity.type
_entity.pdbx_description
1 polymer ?
#
loop_
_entity_poly.entity_id
_entity_poly.type
_entity_poly.pdbx_seq_one_letter_code
_entity_poly.pdbx_strand_id
1 'polypeptide(L)' 'PLIERLDEYVEDNSLASGNATLVDFPPKFRPIPCKPLFFDLALNHIQFPSLEEEISGPKGGGLTGFVKGWLSAGWRK' A
#
# COMPACT_ATOMS: atom_id res chain seq x y z
N PRO A 1 -31.10 -30.96 -4.39
CA PRO A 1 -31.65 -29.59 -4.24
C PRO A 1 -31.82 -28.93 -5.62
N LEU A 2 -32.68 -27.92 -5.76
CA LEU A 2 -32.90 -27.26 -7.06
C LEU A 2 -31.59 -26.70 -7.66
N ILE A 3 -30.70 -26.17 -6.80
CA ILE A 3 -29.42 -25.56 -7.21
C ILE A 3 -28.48 -26.50 -7.98
N GLU A 4 -28.62 -27.82 -7.83
CA GLU A 4 -27.74 -28.81 -8.46
C GLU A 4 -28.18 -29.19 -9.88
N ARG A 5 -29.37 -28.77 -10.30
CA ARG A 5 -30.02 -29.22 -11.54
C ARG A 5 -30.83 -28.12 -12.22
N LEU A 6 -30.35 -26.88 -12.17
CA LEU A 6 -31.04 -25.73 -12.79
C LEU A 6 -31.21 -25.87 -14.30
N ASP A 7 -30.34 -26.66 -14.94
CA ASP A 7 -30.32 -26.86 -16.38
C ASP A 7 -31.15 -28.08 -16.82
N GLU A 8 -31.72 -28.82 -15.86
CA GLU A 8 -32.52 -30.02 -16.10
C GLU A 8 -34.01 -29.72 -15.84
N TYR A 9 -34.86 -29.97 -16.83
CA TYR A 9 -36.30 -29.97 -16.61
C TYR A 9 -36.72 -31.28 -15.95
N VAL A 10 -37.33 -31.19 -14.76
CA VAL A 10 -37.87 -32.33 -14.01
C VAL A 10 -39.27 -31.95 -13.52
N GLU A 11 -40.25 -32.81 -13.77
CA GLU A 11 -41.57 -32.67 -13.16
C GLU A 11 -41.48 -32.92 -11.65
N ASP A 12 -41.46 -31.84 -10.87
CA ASP A 12 -41.36 -31.87 -9.41
C ASP A 12 -42.55 -31.14 -8.78
N ASN A 13 -43.49 -31.91 -8.24
CA ASN A 13 -44.69 -31.40 -7.57
C ASN A 13 -44.37 -30.56 -6.32
N SER A 14 -43.18 -30.71 -5.73
CA SER A 14 -42.77 -29.92 -4.57
C SER A 14 -42.64 -28.43 -4.92
N LEU A 15 -42.30 -28.11 -6.18
CA LEU A 15 -42.18 -26.74 -6.70
C LEU A 15 -43.49 -25.97 -6.64
N ALA A 16 -44.61 -26.63 -6.95
CA ALA A 16 -45.93 -26.02 -6.89
C ALA A 16 -46.48 -25.93 -5.45
N SER A 17 -45.97 -26.78 -4.54
CA SER A 17 -46.43 -26.85 -3.15
C SER A 17 -45.78 -25.85 -2.20
N GLY A 18 -44.76 -25.10 -2.65
CA GLY A 18 -43.97 -24.19 -1.81
C GLY A 18 -42.97 -24.85 -0.86
N ASN A 19 -42.89 -26.20 -0.86
CA ASN A 19 -41.99 -26.98 0.01
C ASN A 19 -40.75 -27.51 -0.72
N ALA A 20 -40.37 -26.88 -1.84
CA ALA A 20 -39.21 -27.30 -2.62
C ALA A 20 -37.89 -27.01 -1.89
N THR A 21 -36.99 -28.00 -1.89
CA THR A 21 -35.63 -27.82 -1.35
C THR A 21 -34.76 -27.09 -2.38
N LEU A 22 -34.61 -25.78 -2.23
CA LEU A 22 -33.83 -24.94 -3.15
C LEU A 22 -32.33 -25.21 -3.06
N VAL A 23 -31.81 -25.22 -1.83
CA VAL A 23 -30.39 -25.40 -1.50
C VAL A 23 -30.29 -26.25 -0.23
N ASP A 24 -29.15 -26.92 -0.04
CA ASP A 24 -28.81 -27.50 1.26
C ASP A 24 -28.47 -26.37 2.25
N PHE A 25 -29.09 -26.40 3.43
CA PHE A 25 -28.79 -25.45 4.51
C PHE A 25 -28.50 -26.20 5.82
N PRO A 26 -27.29 -26.06 6.40
CA PRO A 26 -26.19 -25.22 5.93
C PRO A 26 -25.54 -25.79 4.65
N PRO A 27 -24.89 -24.94 3.82
CA PRO A 27 -24.16 -25.42 2.66
C PRO A 27 -23.08 -26.43 3.04
N LYS A 28 -22.82 -27.41 2.16
CA LYS A 28 -21.70 -28.35 2.32
C LYS A 28 -20.38 -27.57 2.35
N PHE A 29 -19.52 -27.88 3.33
CA PHE A 29 -18.19 -27.29 3.41
C PHE A 29 -17.37 -27.69 2.18
N ARG A 30 -16.75 -26.70 1.55
CA ARG A 30 -15.82 -26.88 0.44
C ARG A 30 -14.53 -26.12 0.72
N PRO A 31 -13.36 -26.65 0.34
CA PRO A 31 -12.13 -25.89 0.44
C PRO A 31 -12.24 -24.64 -0.44
N ILE A 32 -11.94 -23.49 0.13
CA ILE A 32 -11.86 -22.22 -0.61
C ILE A 32 -10.37 -21.96 -0.83
N PRO A 33 -9.92 -21.69 -2.07
CA PRO A 33 -8.55 -21.26 -2.31
C PRO A 33 -8.24 -20.05 -1.43
N CYS A 34 -7.20 -20.15 -0.60
CA CYS A 34 -6.73 -19.00 0.14
C CYS A 34 -6.33 -17.91 -0.84
N LYS A 35 -6.62 -16.64 -0.49
CA LYS A 35 -6.14 -15.50 -1.28
C LYS A 35 -4.63 -15.66 -1.52
N PRO A 36 -4.15 -15.63 -2.76
CA PRO A 36 -2.73 -15.80 -3.04
C PRO A 36 -1.87 -14.76 -2.32
N LEU A 37 -0.62 -15.13 -2.07
CA LEU A 37 0.38 -14.20 -1.58
C LEU A 37 0.61 -13.10 -2.63
N PHE A 38 0.57 -11.85 -2.20
CA PHE A 38 0.78 -10.68 -3.05
C PHE A 38 1.71 -9.72 -2.30
N PHE A 39 2.85 -9.39 -2.90
CA PHE A 39 3.83 -8.47 -2.32
C PHE A 39 3.62 -7.07 -2.89
N ASP A 40 3.46 -6.09 -2.01
CA ASP A 40 3.51 -4.68 -2.41
C ASP A 40 4.98 -4.24 -2.54
N LEU A 41 5.52 -4.35 -3.76
CA LEU A 41 6.91 -3.99 -4.04
C LEU A 41 7.15 -2.48 -4.08
N ALA A 42 6.11 -1.66 -4.22
CA ALA A 42 6.24 -0.20 -4.24
C ALA A 42 6.80 0.32 -2.91
N LEU A 43 6.52 -0.38 -1.81
CA LEU A 43 7.05 -0.06 -0.49
C LEU A 43 8.59 -0.08 -0.44
N ASN A 44 9.24 -0.96 -1.21
CA ASN A 44 10.71 -1.03 -1.27
C ASN A 44 11.35 0.22 -1.89
N HIS A 45 10.56 1.01 -2.63
CA HIS A 45 11.02 2.22 -3.29
C HIS A 45 10.85 3.48 -2.43
N ILE A 46 10.26 3.37 -1.24
CA ILE A 46 10.23 4.50 -0.30
C ILE A 46 11.62 4.68 0.29
N GLN A 47 12.31 5.73 -0.17
CA GLN A 47 13.65 6.10 0.28
C GLN A 47 13.69 7.62 0.50
N PHE A 48 14.50 8.08 1.43
CA PHE A 48 14.75 9.51 1.57
C PHE A 48 15.53 10.04 0.36
N PRO A 49 15.33 11.32 0.00
CA PRO A 49 16.19 11.97 -0.99
C PRO A 49 17.64 12.01 -0.50
N SER A 50 18.57 12.18 -1.44
CA SER A 50 20.00 12.32 -1.12
C SER A 50 20.22 13.56 -0.24
N LEU A 51 21.03 13.43 0.81
CA LEU A 51 21.32 14.52 1.77
C LEU A 51 22.64 15.24 1.47
N GLU A 52 23.29 14.91 0.36
CA GLU A 52 24.60 15.39 -0.04
C GLU A 52 24.64 16.91 -0.15
N GLU A 53 23.58 17.53 -0.63
CA GLU A 53 23.44 18.99 -0.72
C GLU A 53 23.45 19.64 0.67
N GLU A 54 22.66 19.09 1.60
CA GLU A 54 22.55 19.56 3.00
C GLU A 54 23.87 19.38 3.78
N ILE A 55 24.60 18.30 3.50
CA ILE A 55 25.92 18.03 4.08
C ILE A 55 26.99 18.97 3.47
N SER A 56 26.84 19.34 2.20
CA SER A 56 27.80 20.15 1.44
C SER A 56 27.73 21.66 1.69
N GLY A 57 27.08 22.09 2.79
CA GLY A 57 26.83 23.48 3.15
C GLY A 57 27.94 24.47 2.75
N PRO A 58 27.58 25.72 2.42
CA PRO A 58 28.42 26.65 1.65
C PRO A 58 29.87 26.64 2.12
N LYS A 59 30.77 26.19 1.24
CA LYS A 59 32.22 26.19 1.49
C LYS A 59 32.69 27.61 1.80
N GLY A 60 32.90 27.88 3.08
CA GLY A 60 33.86 28.87 3.58
C GLY A 60 33.55 30.33 3.27
N GLY A 61 32.74 30.95 4.12
CA GLY A 61 32.60 32.41 4.20
C GLY A 61 32.23 32.87 5.60
N GLY A 62 32.91 32.33 6.62
CA GLY A 62 32.64 32.66 8.03
C GLY A 62 32.90 34.14 8.35
N LEU A 63 32.18 34.65 9.34
CA LEU A 63 32.24 36.01 9.91
C LEU A 63 33.66 36.48 10.30
N THR A 64 34.64 35.58 10.32
CA THR A 64 36.08 35.84 10.53
C THR A 64 36.69 36.80 9.49
N GLY A 65 36.17 36.85 8.26
CA GLY A 65 36.66 37.78 7.23
C GLY A 65 36.33 39.24 7.54
N PHE A 66 35.13 39.50 8.07
CA PHE A 66 34.65 40.85 8.38
C PHE A 66 35.36 41.45 9.60
N VAL A 67 35.70 40.64 10.61
CA VAL A 67 36.45 41.10 11.79
C VAL A 67 37.95 41.30 11.55
N LYS A 68 38.50 40.88 10.40
CA LYS A 68 39.90 41.15 10.04
C LYS A 68 40.04 42.47 9.28
N GLY A 69 39.03 42.85 8.49
CA GLY A 69 39.01 44.11 7.73
C GLY A 69 38.96 45.36 8.62
N TRP A 70 38.14 45.35 9.68
CA TRP A 70 38.00 46.53 10.56
C TRP A 70 39.22 46.77 11.49
N LEU A 71 39.88 45.72 12.00
CA LEU A 71 41.04 45.85 12.89
C LEU A 71 42.32 46.21 12.12
N SER A 72 42.45 45.73 10.88
CA SER A 72 43.61 46.06 10.04
C SER A 72 43.58 47.48 9.46
N ALA A 73 42.40 48.07 9.29
CA ALA A 73 42.25 49.46 8.85
C ALA A 73 42.57 50.48 9.96
N GLY A 74 42.40 50.11 11.24
CA GLY A 74 42.59 51.00 12.39
C GLY A 74 44.03 51.11 12.91
N TRP A 75 44.94 50.20 12.53
CA TRP A 75 46.35 50.19 12.98
C TRP A 75 47.35 50.72 11.93
N ARG A 76 46.87 51.18 10.77
CA ARG A 76 47.71 51.74 9.70
C ARG A 76 47.67 53.28 9.64
N LYS A 77 47.37 53.94 10.77
CA LYS A 77 47.53 55.38 10.95
C LYS A 77 48.37 55.67 12.18
#